data_AF-A0A660LY24-F1
#
_entry.id   AF-A0A660LY24-F1
#
_cell.length_a   1.000
_cell.length_b   1.000
_cell.length_c   1.000
_cell.angle_alpha   90.00
_cell.angle_beta   90.00
_cell.angle_gamma   90.00
#
_symmetry.space_group_name_H-M   'P 1'
#
loop_
_entity.id
_entity.type
_entity.pdbx_description
1 polymer ?
#
loop_
_entity_poly.entity_id
_entity_poly.type
_entity_poly.pdbx_seq_one_letter_code
_entity_poly.pdbx_strand_id
1 'polypeptide(L)'
;VKFTELNNRIGKQMQILSMWTYIPLWIVIILLIIFGKYAYIMPAVTLIVGIHFLPQAKIFDRKIDYFLAPVPMFTALIAAYIATVSDTPWQIVFAISSIGGVVATASYGLYLAVQCQQLIKKI
;
A
#
# COMPACT_ATOMS: atom_id res chain seq x y z
N VAL A 1 -9.85 17.68 -25.38
CA VAL A 1 -8.41 18.01 -25.23
C VAL A 1 -7.98 18.05 -23.76
N LYS A 2 -8.49 18.97 -22.93
CA LYS A 2 -8.09 19.12 -21.51
C LYS A 2 -8.27 17.87 -20.63
N PHE A 3 -9.37 17.12 -20.81
CA PHE A 3 -9.59 15.85 -20.09
C PHE A 3 -8.61 14.75 -20.51
N THR A 4 -8.37 14.61 -21.82
CA THR A 4 -7.44 13.63 -22.39
C THR A 4 -6.01 13.86 -21.91
N GLU A 5 -5.57 15.13 -21.87
CA GLU A 5 -4.24 15.51 -21.35
C GLU A 5 -4.09 15.20 -19.86
N LEU A 6 -5.12 15.50 -19.05
CA LEU A 6 -5.12 15.18 -17.61
C LEU A 6 -5.05 13.67 -17.39
N ASN A 7 -5.85 12.88 -18.12
CA ASN A 7 -5.86 11.43 -18.02
C ASN A 7 -4.49 10.84 -18.41
N ASN A 8 -3.89 11.32 -19.49
CA ASN A 8 -2.56 10.88 -19.93
C ASN A 8 -1.48 11.22 -18.88
N ARG A 9 -1.57 12.40 -18.26
CA ARG A 9 -0.65 12.81 -17.18
C ARG A 9 -0.77 11.90 -15.96
N ILE A 10 -1.98 11.65 -15.48
CA ILE A 10 -2.24 10.76 -14.33
C ILE A 10 -1.75 9.34 -14.65
N GLY A 11 -2.08 8.82 -15.83
CA GLY A 11 -1.63 7.49 -16.27
C GLY A 11 -0.10 7.35 -16.25
N LYS A 12 0.62 8.32 -16.82
CA LYS A 12 2.10 8.32 -16.81
C LYS A 12 2.67 8.40 -15.39
N GLN A 13 2.12 9.25 -14.53
CA GLN A 13 2.57 9.36 -13.14
C GLN A 13 2.32 8.07 -12.35
N MET A 14 1.16 7.44 -12.54
CA MET A 14 0.83 6.17 -11.88
C MET A 14 1.70 5.01 -12.37
N GLN A 15 2.03 4.98 -13.66
CA GLN A 15 2.97 3.99 -14.20
C GLN A 15 4.34 4.14 -13.54
N ILE A 16 4.87 5.36 -13.46
CA ILE A 16 6.15 5.64 -12.80
C ILE A 16 6.09 5.23 -11.33
N LEU A 17 5.05 5.64 -10.60
CA LEU A 17 4.90 5.27 -9.19
C LEU A 17 4.84 3.74 -9.01
N SER A 18 4.10 3.05 -9.86
CA SER A 18 3.98 1.58 -9.82
C SER A 18 5.33 0.92 -10.03
N MET A 19 6.12 1.37 -11.01
CA MET A 19 7.49 0.88 -11.21
C MET A 19 8.36 1.08 -9.96
N TRP A 20 8.34 2.28 -9.38
CA TRP A 20 9.07 2.60 -8.15
C TRP A 20 8.57 1.88 -6.91
N THR A 21 7.41 1.23 -6.96
CA THR A 21 6.86 0.46 -5.85
C THR A 21 7.19 -1.01 -6.01
N TYR A 22 6.85 -1.59 -7.18
CA TYR A 22 6.93 -3.03 -7.38
C TYR A 22 8.35 -3.54 -7.65
N ILE A 23 9.22 -2.74 -8.29
CA ILE A 23 10.62 -3.15 -8.49
C ILE A 23 11.34 -3.26 -7.13
N PRO A 24 11.33 -2.23 -6.26
CA PRO A 24 11.94 -2.36 -4.93
C PRO A 24 11.27 -3.43 -4.07
N LEU A 25 9.93 -3.58 -4.15
CA LEU A 25 9.19 -4.62 -3.44
C LEU A 25 9.78 -6.01 -3.71
N TRP A 26 9.90 -6.39 -4.98
CA TRP A 26 10.42 -7.71 -5.34
C TRP A 26 11.89 -7.89 -4.95
N ILE A 27 12.72 -6.86 -5.11
CA ILE A 27 14.12 -6.90 -4.67
C ILE A 27 14.20 -7.17 -3.17
N VAL A 28 13.41 -6.45 -2.35
CA VAL A 28 13.39 -6.64 -0.88
C VAL A 28 12.89 -8.03 -0.51
N ILE A 29 11.82 -8.52 -1.14
CA ILE A 29 11.30 -9.88 -0.90
C ILE A 29 12.38 -10.93 -1.19
N ILE A 30 13.05 -10.84 -2.34
CA ILE A 30 14.10 -11.79 -2.74
C ILE A 30 15.26 -11.77 -1.75
N LEU A 31 15.73 -10.57 -1.35
CA LEU A 31 16.80 -10.45 -0.37
C LEU A 31 16.41 -11.09 0.97
N LEU A 32 15.20 -10.80 1.48
CA LEU A 32 14.73 -11.38 2.74
C LEU A 32 14.65 -12.91 2.69
N ILE A 33 14.25 -13.48 1.55
CA ILE A 33 14.25 -14.94 1.34
C ILE A 33 15.68 -15.49 1.35
N ILE A 34 16.61 -14.87 0.60
CA ILE A 34 18.01 -15.31 0.51
C ILE A 34 18.69 -15.31 1.89
N PHE A 35 18.41 -14.31 2.73
CA PHE A 35 18.97 -14.21 4.08
C PHE A 35 18.18 -14.98 5.15
N GLY A 36 17.15 -15.75 4.76
CA GLY A 36 16.32 -16.52 5.70
C GLY A 36 15.48 -15.66 6.66
N LYS A 37 15.26 -14.39 6.34
CA LYS A 37 14.53 -13.40 7.15
C LYS A 37 13.04 -13.39 6.81
N TYR A 38 12.42 -14.57 6.78
CA TYR A 38 11.04 -14.76 6.32
C TYR A 38 10.03 -13.91 7.07
N ALA A 39 10.17 -13.77 8.40
CA ALA A 39 9.26 -12.99 9.25
C ALA A 39 9.12 -11.51 8.82
N TYR A 40 10.10 -10.95 8.12
CA TYR A 40 10.11 -9.56 7.68
C TYR A 40 9.47 -9.34 6.31
N ILE A 41 9.12 -10.40 5.56
CA ILE A 41 8.57 -10.28 4.20
C ILE A 41 7.26 -9.49 4.22
N MET A 42 6.26 -9.91 5.00
CA MET A 42 5.00 -9.16 5.06
C MET A 42 5.13 -7.78 5.68
N PRO A 43 5.88 -7.57 6.78
CA PRO A 43 6.21 -6.22 7.24
C PRO A 43 6.77 -5.32 6.13
N ALA A 44 7.72 -5.80 5.32
CA ALA A 44 8.27 -5.03 4.21
C ALA A 44 7.20 -4.74 3.12
N VAL A 45 6.43 -5.76 2.73
CA VAL A 45 5.35 -5.62 1.73
C VAL A 45 4.33 -4.58 2.17
N THR A 46 3.81 -4.73 3.39
CA THR A 46 2.78 -3.84 3.94
C THR A 46 3.31 -2.41 4.09
N LEU A 47 4.57 -2.24 4.53
CA LEU A 47 5.19 -0.92 4.64
C LEU A 47 5.31 -0.22 3.29
N ILE A 48 5.80 -0.94 2.27
CA ILE A 48 5.94 -0.41 0.90
C ILE A 48 4.57 -0.02 0.32
N VAL A 49 3.54 -0.83 0.55
CA VAL A 49 2.16 -0.50 0.17
C VAL A 49 1.67 0.77 0.88
N GLY A 50 1.94 0.91 2.18
CA GLY A 50 1.59 2.15 2.91
C GLY A 50 2.29 3.39 2.35
N ILE A 51 3.58 3.27 2.04
CA ILE A 51 4.36 4.35 1.41
C ILE A 51 3.79 4.69 0.02
N HIS A 52 3.34 3.70 -0.75
CA HIS A 52 2.74 3.91 -2.09
C HIS A 52 1.52 4.84 -2.08
N PHE A 53 0.71 4.81 -1.00
CA PHE A 53 -0.46 5.69 -0.89
C PHE A 53 -0.09 7.19 -0.81
N LEU A 54 1.09 7.56 -0.30
CA LEU A 54 1.49 8.96 -0.15
C LEU A 54 1.68 9.70 -1.49
N PRO A 55 2.50 9.22 -2.45
CA PRO A 55 2.57 9.80 -3.78
C PRO A 55 1.27 9.60 -4.56
N GLN A 56 0.56 8.48 -4.36
CA GLN A 56 -0.76 8.26 -4.98
C GLN A 56 -1.74 9.39 -4.62
N ALA A 57 -1.75 9.81 -3.35
CA ALA A 57 -2.58 10.91 -2.86
C ALA A 57 -2.32 12.21 -3.63
N LYS A 58 -1.06 12.50 -3.98
CA LYS A 58 -0.67 13.67 -4.78
C LYS A 58 -1.09 13.54 -6.25
N ILE A 59 -0.94 12.35 -6.84
CA ILE A 59 -1.25 12.12 -8.25
C ILE A 59 -2.75 12.30 -8.52
N PHE A 60 -3.59 11.79 -7.62
CA PHE A 60 -5.05 11.87 -7.76
C PHE A 60 -5.70 13.06 -7.05
N ASP A 61 -4.92 13.85 -6.30
CA ASP A 61 -5.41 14.93 -5.43
C ASP A 61 -6.52 14.46 -4.45
N ARG A 62 -6.29 13.31 -3.81
CA ARG A 62 -7.27 12.65 -2.93
C ARG A 62 -6.78 12.60 -1.50
N LYS A 63 -7.53 13.24 -0.60
CA LYS A 63 -7.23 13.25 0.84
C LYS A 63 -7.29 11.87 1.50
N ILE A 64 -8.20 11.00 1.06
CA ILE A 64 -8.40 9.67 1.65
C ILE A 64 -7.10 8.85 1.65
N ASP A 65 -6.29 8.95 0.60
CA ASP A 65 -5.05 8.21 0.46
C ASP A 65 -4.04 8.58 1.59
N TYR A 66 -4.02 9.83 2.05
CA TYR A 66 -3.20 10.25 3.20
C TYR A 66 -3.70 9.72 4.55
N PHE A 67 -5.00 9.46 4.70
CA PHE A 67 -5.54 8.84 5.90
C PHE A 67 -5.33 7.32 5.92
N LEU A 68 -5.33 6.70 4.75
CA LEU A 68 -5.11 5.27 4.62
C LEU A 68 -3.64 4.88 4.71
N ALA A 69 -2.70 5.72 4.23
CA ALA A 69 -1.27 5.42 4.22
C ALA A 69 -0.68 5.03 5.60
N PRO A 70 -0.97 5.73 6.71
CA PRO A 70 -0.38 5.43 8.01
C PRO A 70 -0.79 4.07 8.56
N VAL A 71 -2.00 3.57 8.24
CA VAL A 71 -2.55 2.34 8.81
C VAL A 71 -1.65 1.11 8.51
N PRO A 72 -1.36 0.76 7.24
CA PRO A 72 -0.42 -0.31 6.90
C PRO A 72 1.02 0.02 7.33
N MET A 73 1.43 1.28 7.34
CA MET A 73 2.77 1.64 7.84
C MET A 73 2.93 1.30 9.32
N PHE A 74 1.95 1.64 10.16
CA PHE A 74 1.99 1.34 11.60
C PHE A 74 1.96 -0.15 11.88
N THR A 75 1.05 -0.91 11.24
CA THR A 75 0.98 -2.36 11.47
C THR A 75 2.24 -3.08 10.98
N ALA A 76 2.84 -2.61 9.87
CA ALA A 76 4.11 -3.12 9.39
C ALA A 76 5.26 -2.85 10.36
N LEU A 77 5.36 -1.63 10.90
CA LEU A 77 6.40 -1.27 11.88
C LEU A 77 6.26 -2.05 13.19
N ILE A 78 5.03 -2.23 13.68
CA ILE A 78 4.75 -3.06 14.86
C ILE A 78 5.16 -4.52 14.59
N ALA A 79 4.79 -5.08 13.44
CA ALA A 79 5.15 -6.45 13.09
C ALA A 79 6.66 -6.63 12.93
N ALA A 80 7.36 -5.66 12.31
CA ALA A 80 8.82 -5.67 12.19
C ALA A 80 9.51 -5.59 13.57
N TYR A 81 8.97 -4.78 14.49
CA TYR A 81 9.45 -4.73 15.87
C TYR A 81 9.29 -6.08 16.57
N ILE A 82 8.10 -6.69 16.49
CA ILE A 82 7.83 -8.03 17.07
C ILE A 82 8.78 -9.09 16.51
N ALA A 83 9.00 -9.09 15.19
CA ALA A 83 9.94 -9.99 14.53
C ALA A 83 11.39 -9.84 15.01
N THR A 84 11.74 -8.68 15.57
CA THR A 84 13.10 -8.37 16.04
C THR A 84 13.30 -8.74 17.51
N VAL A 85 12.28 -8.58 18.34
CA VAL A 85 12.38 -8.69 19.80
C VAL A 85 11.79 -9.97 20.38
N SER A 86 11.23 -10.85 19.55
CA SER A 86 10.57 -12.07 20.00
C SER A 86 10.75 -13.24 19.03
N ASP A 87 10.59 -14.46 19.54
CA ASP A 87 10.56 -15.70 18.75
C ASP A 87 9.16 -16.00 18.17
N THR A 88 8.37 -14.96 17.91
CA THR A 88 7.01 -15.10 17.38
C THR A 88 7.05 -15.81 16.02
N PRO A 89 6.25 -16.86 15.80
CA PRO A 89 6.13 -17.51 14.50
C PRO A 89 5.85 -16.52 13.37
N TRP A 90 6.55 -16.67 12.25
CA TRP A 90 6.47 -15.73 11.13
C TRP A 90 5.04 -15.56 10.59
N GLN A 91 4.19 -16.58 10.72
CA GLN A 91 2.77 -16.52 10.35
C GLN A 91 1.99 -15.50 11.18
N ILE A 92 2.29 -15.39 12.48
CA ILE A 92 1.66 -14.41 13.38
C ILE A 92 2.16 -13.01 13.02
N VAL A 93 3.46 -12.85 12.76
CA VAL A 93 4.02 -11.57 12.29
C VAL A 93 3.35 -11.13 10.97
N PHE A 94 3.12 -12.06 10.06
CA PHE A 94 2.42 -11.80 8.80
C PHE A 94 0.98 -11.34 9.05
N ALA A 95 0.26 -12.03 9.93
CA ALA A 95 -1.10 -11.68 10.29
C ALA A 95 -1.16 -10.25 10.85
N ILE A 96 -0.31 -9.92 11.84
CA ILE A 96 -0.24 -8.59 12.45
C ILE A 96 0.04 -7.51 11.40
N SER A 97 1.05 -7.73 10.55
CA SER A 97 1.38 -6.79 9.47
C SER A 97 0.18 -6.57 8.55
N SER A 98 -0.48 -7.65 8.14
CA SER A 98 -1.53 -7.64 7.12
C SER A 98 -2.82 -6.94 7.55
N ILE A 99 -3.07 -6.78 8.86
CA ILE A 99 -4.26 -6.06 9.37
C ILE A 99 -4.36 -4.67 8.74
N GLY A 100 -3.27 -3.91 8.74
CA GLY A 100 -3.31 -2.54 8.21
C GLY A 100 -3.49 -2.51 6.68
N GLY A 101 -2.95 -3.51 5.97
CA GLY A 101 -3.18 -3.69 4.54
C GLY A 101 -4.66 -3.95 4.22
N VAL A 102 -5.28 -4.89 4.93
CA VAL A 102 -6.71 -5.23 4.75
C VAL A 102 -7.60 -4.03 5.06
N VAL A 103 -7.35 -3.33 6.19
CA VAL A 103 -8.12 -2.14 6.56
C VAL A 103 -8.00 -1.05 5.50
N ALA A 104 -6.78 -0.77 5.01
CA ALA A 104 -6.55 0.23 3.98
C ALA A 104 -7.22 -0.14 2.66
N THR A 105 -7.03 -1.37 2.17
CA THR A 105 -7.61 -1.82 0.89
C THR A 105 -9.14 -1.88 0.94
N ALA A 106 -9.73 -2.39 2.03
CA ALA A 106 -11.18 -2.45 2.17
C ALA A 106 -11.79 -1.04 2.24
N SER A 107 -11.20 -0.14 3.03
CA SER A 107 -11.65 1.24 3.14
C SER A 107 -11.51 2.01 1.82
N TYR A 108 -10.40 1.80 1.11
CA TYR A 108 -10.18 2.37 -0.21
C TYR A 108 -11.21 1.87 -1.24
N GLY A 109 -11.46 0.57 -1.28
CA GLY A 109 -12.43 -0.04 -2.18
C GLY A 109 -13.85 0.48 -1.92
N LEU A 110 -14.26 0.55 -0.65
CA LEU A 110 -15.54 1.10 -0.25
C LEU A 110 -15.68 2.58 -0.66
N TYR A 111 -14.65 3.38 -0.42
CA TYR A 111 -14.63 4.79 -0.83
C TYR A 111 -14.86 4.94 -2.34
N LEU A 112 -14.14 4.17 -3.16
CA LEU A 112 -14.32 4.20 -4.62
C LEU A 112 -15.72 3.75 -5.05
N ALA A 113 -16.26 2.70 -4.42
CA ALA A 113 -17.59 2.19 -4.72
C ALA A 113 -18.68 3.25 -4.46
N VAL A 114 -18.60 3.94 -3.31
CA VAL A 114 -19.54 5.02 -2.96
C VAL A 114 -19.44 6.18 -3.95
N GLN A 115 -18.23 6.61 -4.31
CA GLN A 115 -18.03 7.68 -5.29
C GLN A 115 -18.60 7.31 -6.66
N CYS A 116 -18.40 6.06 -7.11
CA CYS A 116 -18.95 5.57 -8.35
C CYS A 116 -20.50 5.58 -8.35
N GLN A 117 -21.12 5.11 -7.27
CA GLN A 117 -22.57 5.14 -7.13
C GLN A 117 -23.14 6.57 -7.16
N GLN A 118 -22.45 7.53 -6.54
CA GLN A 118 -22.87 8.94 -6.58
C GLN A 118 -22.78 9.55 -7.98
N LEU A 119 -21.78 9.14 -8.78
CA LEU A 119 -21.64 9.59 -10.16
C LEU A 119 -22.75 9.01 -11.05
N ILE A 120 -23.04 7.71 -10.91
CA ILE A 120 -24.12 7.04 -11.66
C ILE A 120 -25.48 7.69 -11.37
N LYS A 121 -25.77 8.04 -10.11
CA LYS A 121 -27.03 8.71 -9.73
C LYS A 121 -27.18 10.14 -10.27
N LYS A 122 -26.11 10.75 -10.78
CA LYS A 122 -26.10 12.12 -11.31
C LYS A 122 -26.23 12.18 -12.83
N ILE A 123 -26.17 11.03 -13.51
CA ILE A 123 -26.39 10.87 -14.96
C ILE A 123 -27.87 10.54 -15.17
#